data_AF-A0A5S3VS56-F1
#
_entry.id   AF-A0A5S3VS56-F1
#
_cell.length_a   1.000
_cell.length_b   1.000
_cell.length_c   1.000
_cell.angle_alpha   90.00
_cell.angle_beta   90.00
_cell.angle_gamma   90.00
#
_symmetry.space_group_name_H-M   'P 1'
#
loop_
_entity.id
_entity.type
_entity.pdbx_description
1 polymer ?
#
loop_
_entity_poly.entity_id
_entity_poly.type
_entity_poly.pdbx_seq_one_letter_code
_entity_poly.pdbx_strand_id
1 'polypeptide(L)'
;KADSGNKACVPTNLLMRWNDGNYFKWVDHKKNIFEIYEKAHIIVLPSYREGMPKTLIEACAMGRAIITTDAIGCRECVDEGINGL
;
A
#
# COMPACT_ATOMS: atom_id res chain seq x y z
N LYS A 1 11.97 -9.30 0.27
CA LYS A 1 13.17 -9.24 -0.61
C LYS A 1 12.88 -8.28 -1.76
N ALA A 2 13.82 -7.41 -2.14
CA ALA A 2 13.67 -6.55 -3.33
C ALA A 2 13.59 -7.39 -4.61
N ASP A 3 12.82 -6.93 -5.59
CA ASP A 3 12.73 -7.54 -6.92
C ASP A 3 13.91 -7.10 -7.78
N SER A 4 14.95 -7.92 -7.83
CA SER A 4 16.15 -7.65 -8.62
C SER A 4 15.92 -7.69 -10.14
N GLY A 5 14.77 -8.19 -10.61
CA GLY A 5 14.42 -8.20 -12.03
C GLY A 5 13.86 -6.86 -12.53
N ASN A 6 13.34 -6.03 -11.62
CA ASN A 6 12.76 -4.74 -11.94
C ASN A 6 13.79 -3.61 -11.75
N LYS A 7 14.16 -2.93 -12.85
CA LYS A 7 15.13 -1.81 -12.83
C LYS A 7 14.66 -0.60 -12.01
N ALA A 8 13.36 -0.45 -11.81
CA ALA A 8 12.78 0.60 -10.97
C ALA A 8 12.66 0.18 -9.49
N CYS A 9 13.05 -1.04 -9.13
CA CYS A 9 12.97 -1.52 -7.75
C CYS A 9 13.92 -0.73 -6.84
N VAL A 10 13.45 -0.43 -5.63
CA VAL A 10 14.30 0.13 -4.58
C VAL A 10 15.38 -0.88 -4.21
N PRO A 11 16.67 -0.51 -4.24
CA PRO A 11 17.75 -1.41 -3.86
C PRO A 11 17.61 -1.93 -2.43
N THR A 12 17.95 -3.21 -2.20
CA THR A 12 17.84 -3.85 -0.87
C THR A 12 18.62 -3.09 0.21
N ASN A 13 19.81 -2.58 -0.09
CA ASN A 13 20.60 -1.80 0.87
C ASN A 13 19.90 -0.50 1.28
N LEU A 14 19.18 0.15 0.37
CA LEU A 14 18.41 1.35 0.67
C LEU A 14 17.17 1.03 1.51
N LEU A 15 16.44 -0.04 1.17
CA LEU A 15 15.32 -0.54 1.97
C LEU A 15 15.73 -0.87 3.40
N MET A 16 16.85 -1.58 3.57
CA MET A 16 17.37 -1.92 4.91
C MET A 16 17.83 -0.69 5.69
N ARG A 17 18.36 0.32 5.01
CA ARG A 17 18.75 1.59 5.65
C ARG A 17 17.55 2.36 6.19
N TRP A 18 16.40 2.31 5.50
CA TRP A 18 15.17 2.94 5.98
C TRP A 18 14.45 2.14 7.05
N ASN A 19 14.68 0.82 7.13
CA ASN A 19 14.05 -0.06 8.11
C ASN A 19 14.59 0.16 9.54
N ASP A 20 14.21 1.28 10.13
CA ASP A 20 14.56 1.71 11.48
C ASP A 20 13.68 1.06 12.57
N GLY A 21 12.55 0.46 12.18
CA GLY A 21 11.61 -0.17 13.09
C GLY A 21 10.75 0.81 13.91
N ASN A 22 10.95 2.12 13.77
CA ASN A 22 10.22 3.19 14.44
C ASN A 22 9.26 3.89 13.48
N TYR A 23 9.78 4.54 12.45
CA TYR A 23 8.99 5.28 11.46
C TYR A 23 8.70 4.43 10.23
N PHE A 24 9.66 3.57 9.85
CA PHE A 24 9.51 2.69 8.72
C PHE A 24 9.85 1.26 9.13
N LYS A 25 8.88 0.39 8.96
CA LYS A 25 9.01 -1.05 9.18
C LYS A 25 8.70 -1.78 7.88
N TRP A 26 9.73 -2.34 7.28
CA TRP A 26 9.55 -3.29 6.19
C TRP A 26 8.95 -4.58 6.73
N VAL A 27 7.84 -5.00 6.13
CA VAL A 27 7.16 -6.24 6.48
C VAL A 27 7.27 -7.18 5.28
N ASP A 28 7.82 -8.37 5.50
CA ASP A 28 7.84 -9.40 4.46
C ASP A 28 6.43 -9.88 4.12
N HIS A 29 6.32 -10.67 3.05
CA HIS A 29 5.05 -11.24 2.60
C HIS A 29 4.20 -11.81 3.75
N LYS A 30 2.97 -11.30 3.88
CA LYS A 30 2.00 -11.76 4.86
C LYS A 30 0.93 -12.60 4.19
N LYS A 31 0.72 -13.81 4.72
CA LYS A 31 -0.41 -14.66 4.32
C LYS A 31 -1.74 -14.13 4.84
N ASN A 32 -1.72 -13.52 6.03
CA ASN A 32 -2.87 -12.87 6.64
C ASN A 32 -2.66 -11.36 6.63
N ILE A 33 -3.22 -10.68 5.63
CA ILE A 33 -3.07 -9.23 5.52
C ILE A 33 -3.99 -8.46 6.49
N PHE A 34 -5.06 -9.09 6.98
CA PHE A 34 -6.02 -8.46 7.90
C PHE A 34 -5.34 -7.98 9.19
N GLU A 35 -4.39 -8.75 9.74
CA GLU A 35 -3.59 -8.36 10.91
C GLU A 35 -2.78 -7.06 10.70
N ILE A 36 -2.46 -6.74 9.44
CA ILE A 36 -1.77 -5.50 9.09
C ILE A 36 -2.78 -4.36 8.99
N TYR A 37 -3.92 -4.57 8.33
CA TYR A 37 -4.97 -3.56 8.20
C TYR A 37 -5.57 -3.16 9.55
N GLU A 38 -5.78 -4.09 10.49
CA GLU A 38 -6.28 -3.79 11.83
C GLU A 38 -5.40 -2.79 12.60
N LYS A 39 -4.08 -2.86 12.38
CA LYS A 39 -3.08 -2.01 13.03
C LYS A 39 -2.82 -0.70 12.29
N ALA A 40 -3.32 -0.58 11.06
CA ALA A 40 -3.16 0.61 10.24
C ALA A 40 -4.34 1.57 10.45
N HIS A 41 -4.09 2.87 10.34
CA HIS A 41 -5.16 3.87 10.28
C HIS A 41 -5.48 4.26 8.83
N ILE A 42 -4.46 4.27 7.98
CA ILE A 42 -4.52 4.71 6.58
C ILE A 42 -3.74 3.70 5.73
N ILE A 43 -4.27 3.37 4.55
CA ILE A 43 -3.61 2.52 3.55
C ILE A 43 -3.26 3.37 2.33
N VAL A 44 -1.99 3.35 1.94
CA VAL A 44 -1.49 4.15 0.81
C VAL A 44 -1.08 3.23 -0.34
N LEU A 45 -1.64 3.43 -1.53
CA LEU A 45 -1.27 2.71 -2.75
C LEU A 45 -0.87 3.70 -3.86
N PRO A 46 0.43 4.02 -3.99
CA PRO A 46 0.90 4.97 -5.00
C PRO A 46 1.06 4.31 -6.40
N SER A 47 0.06 3.55 -6.87
CA SER A 47 0.14 2.76 -8.12
C SER A 47 -0.48 3.49 -9.31
N TYR A 48 0.30 3.68 -10.38
CA TYR A 48 -0.14 4.41 -11.58
C TYR A 48 -0.94 3.58 -12.60
N ARG A 49 -1.02 2.26 -12.44
CA ARG A 49 -1.76 1.36 -13.35
C ARG A 49 -2.28 0.14 -12.60
N GLU A 50 -3.58 0.12 -12.35
CA GLU A 50 -4.29 -1.02 -11.78
C GLU A 50 -5.58 -1.25 -12.59
N GLY A 51 -6.03 -2.50 -12.68
CA GLY A 51 -7.38 -2.77 -13.20
C GLY A 51 -8.42 -2.38 -12.16
N MET A 52 -8.37 -3.07 -11.02
CA MET A 52 -9.13 -2.75 -9.81
C MET A 52 -8.29 -3.22 -8.60
N PRO A 53 -7.73 -2.29 -7.80
CA PRO A 53 -6.75 -2.65 -6.78
C PRO A 53 -7.41 -3.33 -5.58
N LYS A 54 -7.18 -4.65 -5.43
CA LYS A 54 -7.68 -5.45 -4.29
C LYS A 54 -7.27 -4.86 -2.94
N THR A 55 -6.05 -4.35 -2.83
CA THR A 55 -5.54 -3.71 -1.61
C THR A 55 -6.44 -2.56 -1.13
N LEU A 56 -6.95 -1.72 -2.05
CA LEU A 56 -7.84 -0.62 -1.68
C LEU A 56 -9.22 -1.11 -1.27
N ILE A 57 -9.76 -2.10 -1.99
CA ILE A 57 -11.06 -2.70 -1.65
C ILE A 57 -11.01 -3.35 -0.27
N GLU A 58 -9.98 -4.13 0.01
CA GLU A 58 -9.79 -4.77 1.32
C GLU A 58 -9.64 -3.72 2.44
N ALA A 59 -8.89 -2.65 2.20
CA ALA A 59 -8.73 -1.54 3.14
C ALA A 59 -10.08 -0.87 3.46
N CYS A 60 -10.87 -0.54 2.44
CA CYS A 60 -12.20 0.03 2.61
C CYS A 60 -13.13 -0.93 3.36
N ALA A 61 -13.09 -2.23 3.05
CA ALA A 61 -13.89 -3.24 3.73
C ALA A 61 -13.53 -3.38 5.22
N MET A 62 -12.27 -3.09 5.59
CA MET A 62 -11.78 -3.04 6.97
C MET A 62 -11.98 -1.67 7.64
N GLY A 63 -12.71 -0.75 6.99
CA GLY A 63 -12.99 0.59 7.50
C GLY A 63 -11.76 1.49 7.58
N ARG A 64 -10.77 1.28 6.70
CA ARG A 64 -9.54 2.08 6.67
C ARG A 64 -9.61 3.14 5.59
N ALA A 65 -9.17 4.35 5.95
CA ALA A 65 -9.03 5.42 4.98
C ALA A 65 -7.95 5.06 3.96
N ILE A 66 -8.17 5.43 2.70
CA ILE A 66 -7.24 5.15 1.61
C ILE A 66 -6.62 6.43 1.05
N ILE A 67 -5.37 6.35 0.60
CA ILE A 67 -4.72 7.37 -0.22
C ILE A 67 -4.17 6.68 -1.46
N THR A 68 -4.53 7.14 -2.65
CA THR A 68 -4.07 6.53 -3.90
C THR A 68 -3.73 7.59 -4.94
N THR A 69 -3.30 7.17 -6.13
CA THR A 69 -3.13 8.09 -7.26
C THR A 69 -4.41 8.18 -8.09
N ASP A 70 -4.58 9.28 -8.82
CA ASP A 70 -5.66 9.46 -9.81
C ASP A 70 -5.43 8.65 -11.11
N ALA A 71 -5.12 7.36 -10.97
CA ALA A 71 -4.99 6.41 -12.06
C ALA A 71 -6.33 5.68 -12.32
N ILE A 72 -6.49 5.17 -13.54
CA ILE A 72 -7.61 4.27 -13.88
C ILE A 72 -7.59 3.07 -12.92
N GLY A 73 -8.76 2.60 -12.49
CA GLY A 73 -8.92 1.56 -11.46
C GLY A 73 -8.74 2.07 -10.03
N CYS A 74 -7.67 2.81 -9.76
CA CYS A 74 -7.42 3.41 -8.43
C CYS A 74 -8.47 4.46 -8.06
N ARG A 75 -8.77 5.40 -8.96
CA ARG A 75 -9.77 6.47 -8.72
C ARG A 75 -11.17 5.95 -8.43
N GLU A 76 -11.51 4.76 -8.96
CA GLU A 76 -12.83 4.15 -8.80
C GLU A 76 -13.05 3.59 -7.40
N CYS A 77 -11.98 3.41 -6.62
CA CYS A 77 -12.05 2.98 -5.22
C CYS A 77 -12.29 4.16 -4.25
N VAL A 78 -12.14 5.40 -4.71
CA VAL A 78 -12.17 6.61 -3.86
C VAL A 78 -13.51 7.32 -4.00
N ASP A 79 -14.11 7.61 -2.85
CA ASP A 79 -15.14 8.63 -2.67
C ASP A 79 -14.50 9.79 -1.89
N GLU A 80 -14.17 10.85 -2.62
CA GLU A 80 -13.31 11.95 -2.18
C GLU A 80 -13.83 12.59 -0.87
N GLY A 81 -12.99 12.60 0.16
CA GLY A 81 -13.33 13.17 1.47
C GLY A 81 -14.29 12.30 2.30
N ILE A 82 -14.75 11.17 1.78
CA ILE A 82 -15.57 10.18 2.51
C ILE A 82 -14.72 8.99 2.93
N ASN A 83 -14.08 8.30 1.98
CA ASN A 83 -13.25 7.12 2.28
C ASN A 83 -11.75 7.33 2.02
N GLY A 84 -11.38 8.39 1.29
CA GLY A 84 -10.00 8.59 0.89
C GLY A 84 -9.74 9.84 0.05
N LEU A 85 -8.50 9.88 -0.46
CA LEU A 85 -7.91 10.90 -1.34
C LEU A 85 -7.07 10.25 -2.45
#